data_AF-A0A0B1RWP4-F1
#
_entry.id   AF-A0A0B1RWP4-F1
#
_cell.length_a   1.000
_cell.length_b   1.000
_cell.length_c   1.000
_cell.angle_alpha   90.00
_cell.angle_beta   90.00
_cell.angle_gamma   90.00
#
_symmetry.space_group_name_H-M   'P 1'
#
loop_
_entity.id
_entity.type
_entity.pdbx_description
1 polymer ?
#
loop_
_entity_poly.entity_id
_entity_poly.type
_entity_poly.pdbx_seq_one_letter_code
_entity_poly.pdbx_strand_id
1 'polypeptide(L)'
;MERVICHGDLWSANLLWRENGADDVHLAAIVDFQTANMGCPSGDLVRLFSTCLSGKERQRHWEELVEDFYGFLKEEVGDGKMPYTLEQLKESYKQFIPLGSFLAVAMIQAVYKTAYNNPNEEQKKKIVEDLTEKMECLLDDIIFYYKRNLKLRREKQSKKECKICDCIRNFFFSLLRWFYDGTPKGRTSEPYICIE
;
A
#
# COMPACT_ATOMS: atom_id res chain seq x y z
N MET A 1 -8.81 6.30 5.53
CA MET A 1 -8.97 4.84 5.42
C MET A 1 -9.12 4.29 6.82
N GLU A 2 -10.27 3.71 7.12
CA GLU A 2 -10.50 2.98 8.37
C GLU A 2 -9.68 1.68 8.38
N ARG A 3 -9.33 1.17 9.57
CA ARG A 3 -8.60 -0.11 9.71
C ARG A 3 -9.57 -1.26 9.49
N VAL A 4 -9.14 -2.28 8.75
CA VAL A 4 -9.91 -3.50 8.46
C VAL A 4 -9.14 -4.73 8.90
N ILE A 5 -9.81 -5.88 8.99
CA ILE A 5 -9.14 -7.15 9.23
C ILE A 5 -8.36 -7.51 7.97
N CYS A 6 -7.04 -7.65 8.12
CA CYS A 6 -6.12 -8.14 7.11
C CYS A 6 -5.63 -9.53 7.50
N HIS A 7 -5.38 -10.38 6.50
CA HIS A 7 -4.77 -11.69 6.66
C HIS A 7 -3.35 -11.60 7.21
N GLY A 8 -2.56 -10.62 6.75
CA GLY A 8 -1.20 -10.34 7.23
C GLY A 8 -0.11 -11.14 6.50
N ASP A 9 -0.43 -12.35 6.03
CA ASP A 9 0.47 -13.16 5.20
C ASP A 9 -0.27 -13.85 4.04
N LEU A 10 -0.88 -13.07 3.14
CA LEU A 10 -1.67 -13.62 2.03
C LEU A 10 -0.81 -13.92 0.80
N TRP A 11 -0.52 -15.20 0.53
CA TRP A 11 0.25 -15.67 -0.62
C TRP A 11 -0.19 -17.09 -1.03
N SER A 12 0.33 -17.59 -2.16
CA SER A 12 -0.15 -18.84 -2.77
C SER A 12 -0.16 -20.07 -1.86
N ALA A 13 0.79 -20.19 -0.94
CA ALA A 13 0.83 -21.32 0.01
C ALA A 13 -0.30 -21.29 1.06
N ASN A 14 -0.91 -20.12 1.29
CA ASN A 14 -2.01 -19.91 2.23
C ASN A 14 -3.39 -19.89 1.54
N LEU A 15 -3.43 -20.24 0.25
CA LEU A 15 -4.65 -20.39 -0.55
C LEU A 15 -4.84 -21.86 -0.91
N LEU A 16 -5.89 -22.48 -0.39
CA LEU A 16 -6.26 -23.85 -0.72
C LEU A 16 -7.23 -23.85 -1.89
N TRP A 17 -6.90 -24.60 -2.92
CA TRP A 17 -7.68 -24.72 -4.14
C TRP A 17 -8.39 -26.08 -4.18
N ARG A 18 -9.62 -26.12 -4.71
CA ARG A 18 -10.33 -27.36 -5.03
C ARG A 18 -10.48 -27.48 -6.53
N GLU A 19 -10.10 -28.64 -7.04
CA GLU A 19 -10.20 -29.00 -8.45
C GLU A 19 -11.47 -29.83 -8.67
N ASN A 20 -12.30 -29.40 -9.63
CA ASN A 20 -13.50 -30.09 -10.10
C ASN A 20 -13.34 -30.56 -11.57
N GLY A 21 -12.11 -30.68 -12.06
CA GLY A 21 -11.75 -31.00 -13.44
C GLY A 21 -10.48 -30.26 -13.85
N ALA A 22 -9.97 -30.53 -15.06
CA ALA A 22 -8.70 -29.94 -15.53
C ALA A 22 -8.75 -28.40 -15.63
N ASP A 23 -9.94 -27.83 -15.90
CA ASP A 23 -10.13 -26.39 -16.13
C ASP A 23 -11.06 -25.72 -15.09
N ASP A 24 -11.50 -26.45 -14.04
CA ASP A 24 -12.39 -25.92 -12.99
C ASP A 24 -11.68 -25.96 -11.64
N VAL A 25 -10.99 -24.87 -11.32
CA VAL A 25 -10.29 -24.68 -10.03
C VAL A 25 -10.91 -23.50 -9.32
N HIS A 26 -11.39 -23.72 -8.10
CA HIS A 26 -11.96 -22.65 -7.26
C HIS A 26 -11.26 -22.58 -5.90
N LEU A 27 -11.20 -21.37 -5.34
CA LEU A 27 -10.65 -21.15 -4.01
C LEU A 27 -11.55 -21.84 -2.98
N ALA A 28 -10.99 -22.82 -2.27
CA ALA A 28 -11.71 -23.61 -1.27
C ALA A 28 -11.61 -23.00 0.13
N ALA A 29 -10.43 -22.49 0.50
CA ALA A 29 -10.21 -21.85 1.78
C ALA A 29 -8.97 -20.95 1.75
N ILE A 30 -8.99 -19.92 2.59
CA ILE A 30 -7.80 -19.16 2.99
C ILE A 30 -7.43 -19.65 4.39
N VAL A 31 -6.15 -19.93 4.63
CA VAL A 31 -5.65 -20.52 5.87
C VAL A 31 -4.44 -19.75 6.41
N ASP A 32 -4.02 -20.09 7.63
CA ASP A 32 -2.87 -19.50 8.32
C ASP A 32 -3.02 -18.01 8.70
N PHE A 33 -4.06 -17.75 9.51
CA PHE A 33 -4.36 -16.42 10.07
C PHE A 33 -3.46 -16.02 11.26
N GLN A 34 -2.31 -16.66 11.47
CA GLN A 34 -1.45 -16.37 12.63
C GLN A 34 -0.90 -14.93 12.65
N THR A 35 -0.88 -14.26 11.50
CA THR A 35 -0.44 -12.85 11.33
C THR A 35 -1.59 -11.87 11.12
N ALA A 36 -2.84 -12.33 11.26
CA ALA A 36 -4.02 -11.50 11.03
C ALA A 36 -4.05 -10.31 11.99
N ASN A 37 -4.41 -9.14 11.47
CA ASN A 37 -4.37 -7.89 12.23
C ASN A 37 -5.37 -6.85 11.71
N MET A 38 -5.66 -5.86 12.55
CA MET A 38 -6.42 -4.67 12.13
C MET A 38 -5.49 -3.66 11.47
N GLY A 39 -5.49 -3.64 10.14
CA GLY A 39 -4.48 -2.96 9.35
C GLY A 39 -5.01 -2.24 8.12
N CYS A 40 -4.09 -2.00 7.18
CA CYS A 40 -4.39 -1.46 5.86
C CYS A 40 -4.52 -2.63 4.86
N PRO A 41 -5.61 -2.71 4.08
CA PRO A 41 -5.85 -3.80 3.13
C PRO A 41 -4.78 -3.89 2.03
N SER A 42 -4.10 -2.77 1.72
CA SER A 42 -3.02 -2.76 0.75
C SER A 42 -1.85 -3.66 1.13
N GLY A 43 -1.67 -3.99 2.41
CA GLY A 43 -0.67 -4.97 2.84
C GLY A 43 -0.88 -6.32 2.18
N ASP A 44 -2.11 -6.85 2.27
CA ASP A 44 -2.49 -8.13 1.68
C ASP A 44 -2.47 -8.09 0.15
N LEU A 45 -2.97 -7.00 -0.46
CA LEU A 45 -2.97 -6.87 -1.92
C LEU A 45 -1.54 -6.84 -2.48
N VAL A 46 -0.65 -6.04 -1.88
CA VAL A 46 0.75 -5.96 -2.30
C VAL A 46 1.46 -7.30 -2.10
N ARG A 47 1.19 -7.98 -0.97
CA ARG A 47 1.73 -9.32 -0.67
C ARG A 47 1.29 -10.34 -1.71
N LEU A 48 -0.01 -10.41 -1.98
CA LEU A 48 -0.62 -11.36 -2.90
C LEU A 48 -0.09 -11.12 -4.32
N PHE A 49 -0.16 -9.89 -4.83
CA PHE A 49 0.25 -9.58 -6.20
C PHE A 49 1.75 -9.80 -6.41
N SER A 50 2.58 -9.41 -5.45
CA SER A 50 4.04 -9.57 -5.58
C SER A 50 4.48 -11.03 -5.54
N THR A 51 3.75 -11.89 -4.85
CA THR A 51 4.11 -13.31 -4.70
C THR A 51 3.46 -14.17 -5.78
N CYS A 52 2.24 -13.87 -6.21
CA CYS A 52 1.44 -14.76 -7.07
C CYS A 52 1.43 -14.39 -8.56
N LEU A 53 1.77 -13.14 -8.94
CA LEU A 53 1.83 -12.72 -10.35
C LEU A 53 3.29 -12.63 -10.83
N SER A 54 3.53 -12.69 -12.14
CA SER A 54 4.84 -12.27 -12.68
C SER A 54 5.07 -10.77 -12.43
N GLY A 55 6.33 -10.33 -12.53
CA GLY A 55 6.66 -8.92 -12.32
C GLY A 55 5.92 -7.99 -13.29
N LYS A 56 5.95 -8.35 -14.57
CA LYS A 56 5.30 -7.64 -15.68
C LYS A 56 3.78 -7.61 -15.54
N GLU A 57 3.14 -8.73 -15.24
CA GLU A 57 1.69 -8.79 -15.10
C GLU A 57 1.22 -7.92 -13.92
N ARG A 58 1.92 -7.97 -12.77
CA ARG A 58 1.64 -7.04 -11.67
C ARG A 58 1.77 -5.59 -12.12
N GLN A 59 2.90 -5.20 -12.73
CA GLN A 59 3.13 -3.81 -13.13
C GLN A 59 2.07 -3.31 -14.12
N ARG A 60 1.61 -4.18 -15.03
CA ARG A 60 0.60 -3.87 -16.03
C ARG A 60 -0.82 -3.79 -15.46
N HIS A 61 -1.17 -4.68 -14.53
CA HIS A 61 -2.56 -4.91 -14.13
C HIS A 61 -2.88 -4.56 -12.67
N TRP A 62 -1.92 -4.11 -11.84
CA TRP A 62 -2.18 -3.87 -10.42
C TRP A 62 -3.36 -2.93 -10.16
N GLU A 63 -3.56 -1.91 -11.02
CA GLU A 63 -4.61 -0.92 -10.81
C GLU A 63 -6.00 -1.53 -11.07
N GLU A 64 -6.15 -2.27 -12.16
CA GLU A 64 -7.36 -3.05 -12.50
C GLU A 64 -7.68 -4.06 -11.39
N LEU A 65 -6.69 -4.82 -10.92
CA LEU A 65 -6.88 -5.79 -9.84
C LEU A 65 -7.30 -5.14 -8.50
N VAL A 66 -6.81 -3.92 -8.21
CA VAL A 66 -7.25 -3.16 -7.03
C VAL A 66 -8.70 -2.69 -7.20
N GLU A 67 -9.09 -2.28 -8.42
CA GLU A 67 -10.46 -1.90 -8.74
C GLU A 67 -11.43 -3.07 -8.61
N ASP A 68 -11.08 -4.23 -9.15
CA ASP A 68 -11.88 -5.45 -9.05
C ASP A 68 -12.07 -5.87 -7.59
N PHE A 69 -10.98 -5.91 -6.81
CA PHE A 69 -11.06 -6.19 -5.38
C PHE A 69 -11.99 -5.21 -4.66
N TYR A 70 -11.91 -3.91 -4.97
CA TYR A 70 -12.78 -2.90 -4.39
C TYR A 70 -14.24 -3.11 -4.80
N GLY A 71 -14.48 -3.52 -6.06
CA GLY A 71 -15.79 -3.91 -6.57
C GLY A 71 -16.40 -5.05 -5.78
N PHE A 72 -15.69 -6.18 -5.66
CA PHE A 72 -16.13 -7.32 -4.86
C PHE A 72 -16.38 -6.95 -3.40
N LEU A 73 -15.47 -6.20 -2.78
CA LEU A 73 -15.67 -5.75 -1.40
C LEU A 73 -16.92 -4.90 -1.25
N LYS A 74 -17.21 -4.03 -2.21
CA LYS A 74 -18.40 -3.18 -2.18
C LYS A 74 -19.67 -4.00 -2.34
N GLU A 75 -19.67 -5.02 -3.20
CA GLU A 75 -20.78 -5.96 -3.34
C GLU A 75 -21.04 -6.72 -2.03
N GLU A 76 -19.99 -7.23 -1.39
CA GLU A 76 -20.08 -7.94 -0.10
C GLU A 76 -20.55 -7.04 1.05
N VAL A 77 -20.16 -5.76 1.06
CA VAL A 77 -20.61 -4.77 2.05
C VAL A 77 -22.08 -4.38 1.85
N GLY A 78 -22.62 -4.48 0.63
CA GLY A 78 -23.99 -4.11 0.29
C GLY A 78 -24.31 -2.65 0.60
N ASP A 79 -25.39 -2.42 1.34
CA ASP A 79 -25.82 -1.07 1.78
C ASP A 79 -24.99 -0.50 2.95
N GLY A 80 -23.97 -1.23 3.40
CA GLY A 80 -23.06 -0.80 4.46
C GLY A 80 -22.18 0.38 4.06
N LYS A 81 -21.67 1.09 5.07
CA LYS A 81 -20.69 2.16 4.86
C LYS A 81 -19.33 1.55 4.50
N MET A 82 -18.80 1.89 3.33
CA MET A 82 -17.45 1.49 2.94
C MET A 82 -16.39 2.08 3.89
N PRO A 83 -15.40 1.27 4.34
CA PRO A 83 -14.34 1.73 5.26
C PRO A 83 -13.33 2.69 4.60
N TYR A 84 -13.31 2.74 3.28
CA TYR A 84 -12.43 3.59 2.48
C TYR A 84 -12.94 3.77 1.04
N THR A 85 -12.40 4.78 0.37
CA THR A 85 -12.65 5.00 -1.06
C THR A 85 -11.65 4.20 -1.92
N LEU A 86 -12.01 3.95 -3.18
CA LEU A 86 -11.10 3.34 -4.17
C LEU A 86 -9.79 4.14 -4.28
N GLU A 87 -9.87 5.47 -4.33
CA GLU A 87 -8.68 6.34 -4.40
C GLU A 87 -7.79 6.20 -3.16
N GLN A 88 -8.37 6.03 -1.97
CA GLN A 88 -7.59 5.75 -0.77
C GLN A 88 -6.86 4.41 -0.90
N LEU A 89 -7.52 3.38 -1.43
CA LEU A 89 -6.95 2.04 -1.62
C LEU A 89 -5.80 2.02 -2.65
N LYS A 90 -6.00 2.66 -3.81
CA LYS A 90 -4.96 2.83 -4.82
C LYS A 90 -3.77 3.61 -4.27
N GLU A 91 -4.03 4.69 -3.53
CA GLU A 91 -2.96 5.49 -2.95
C GLU A 91 -2.19 4.73 -1.86
N SER A 92 -2.87 3.97 -1.00
CA SER A 92 -2.18 3.14 0.00
C SER A 92 -1.40 1.99 -0.65
N TYR A 93 -1.86 1.40 -1.75
CA TYR A 93 -1.09 0.43 -2.53
C TYR A 93 0.23 1.05 -3.03
N LYS A 94 0.17 2.21 -3.69
CA LYS A 94 1.36 2.92 -4.20
C LYS A 94 2.30 3.37 -3.08
N GLN A 95 1.78 3.63 -1.89
CA GLN A 95 2.61 3.95 -0.72
C GLN A 95 3.31 2.73 -0.13
N PHE A 96 2.64 1.57 -0.13
CA PHE A 96 3.12 0.36 0.50
C PHE A 96 3.99 -0.52 -0.40
N ILE A 97 3.82 -0.44 -1.72
CA ILE A 97 4.53 -1.30 -2.68
C ILE A 97 6.06 -1.28 -2.53
N PRO A 98 6.78 -0.18 -2.19
CA PRO A 98 8.23 -0.28 -1.95
C PRO A 98 8.59 -1.20 -0.79
N LEU A 99 7.85 -1.12 0.32
CA LEU A 99 8.10 -1.95 1.48
C LEU A 99 7.71 -3.41 1.21
N GLY A 100 6.53 -3.64 0.63
CA GLY A 100 6.08 -4.98 0.30
C GLY A 100 6.98 -5.67 -0.73
N SER A 101 7.44 -4.93 -1.75
CA SER A 101 8.40 -5.45 -2.73
C SER A 101 9.74 -5.81 -2.10
N PHE A 102 10.25 -4.98 -1.20
CA PHE A 102 11.48 -5.28 -0.45
C PHE A 102 11.36 -6.60 0.34
N LEU A 103 10.23 -6.80 1.03
CA LEU A 103 9.95 -8.05 1.74
C LEU A 103 9.81 -9.25 0.79
N ALA A 104 9.21 -9.06 -0.38
CA ALA A 104 9.06 -10.12 -1.39
C ALA A 104 10.41 -10.55 -1.97
N VAL A 105 11.34 -9.62 -2.22
CA VAL A 105 12.71 -9.94 -2.68
C VAL A 105 13.43 -10.87 -1.72
N ALA A 106 13.32 -10.62 -0.41
CA ALA A 106 13.93 -11.49 0.62
C ALA A 106 13.39 -12.92 0.56
N MET A 107 12.10 -13.11 0.24
CA MET A 107 11.53 -14.44 0.07
C MET A 107 11.97 -15.13 -1.23
N ILE A 108 12.03 -14.38 -2.33
CA ILE A 108 12.49 -14.91 -3.63
C ILE A 108 13.88 -15.52 -3.49
N GLN A 109 14.76 -14.92 -2.69
CA GLN A 109 16.09 -15.49 -2.43
C GLN A 109 16.03 -16.90 -1.83
N ALA A 110 15.09 -17.17 -0.91
CA ALA A 110 14.90 -18.50 -0.34
C ALA A 110 14.37 -19.51 -1.38
N VAL A 111 13.43 -19.08 -2.24
CA VAL A 111 12.90 -19.89 -3.34
C VAL A 111 13.99 -20.17 -4.39
N TYR A 112 14.79 -19.17 -4.72
CA TYR A 112 15.90 -19.27 -5.67
C TYR A 112 16.90 -20.35 -5.26
N LYS A 113 17.31 -20.36 -3.98
CA LYS A 113 18.20 -21.40 -3.44
C LYS A 113 17.62 -22.81 -3.60
N THR A 114 16.30 -22.94 -3.43
CA THR A 114 15.59 -24.22 -3.58
C THR A 114 15.53 -24.63 -5.06
N ALA A 115 15.18 -23.69 -5.94
CA ALA A 115 15.09 -23.89 -7.38
C ALA A 115 16.43 -24.32 -7.99
N TYR A 116 17.54 -23.73 -7.54
CA TYR A 116 18.88 -24.05 -8.05
C TYR A 116 19.30 -25.51 -7.80
N ASN A 117 18.76 -26.12 -6.73
CA ASN A 117 19.01 -27.51 -6.38
C ASN A 117 18.04 -28.49 -7.07
N ASN A 118 17.14 -28.02 -7.95
CA ASN A 118 16.21 -28.89 -8.68
C ASN A 118 16.99 -29.76 -9.69
N PRO A 119 16.85 -31.10 -9.65
CA PRO A 119 17.58 -32.01 -10.53
C PRO A 119 17.10 -31.94 -12.00
N ASN A 120 15.92 -31.40 -12.26
CA ASN A 120 15.42 -31.17 -13.62
C ASN A 120 15.90 -29.80 -14.12
N GLU A 121 16.89 -29.81 -15.03
CA GLU A 121 17.51 -28.60 -15.57
C GLU A 121 16.55 -27.72 -16.38
N GLU A 122 15.57 -28.29 -17.09
CA GLU A 122 14.59 -27.51 -17.85
C GLU A 122 13.65 -26.75 -16.91
N GLN A 123 13.13 -27.44 -15.89
CA GLN A 123 12.29 -26.80 -14.86
C GLN A 123 13.07 -25.76 -14.06
N LYS A 124 14.30 -26.09 -13.66
CA LYS A 124 15.22 -25.16 -12.97
C LYS A 124 15.44 -23.90 -13.78
N LYS A 125 15.76 -24.03 -15.08
CA LYS A 125 15.97 -22.88 -15.96
C LYS A 125 14.73 -21.98 -16.00
N LYS A 126 13.55 -22.56 -16.21
CA LYS A 126 12.28 -21.81 -16.24
C LYS A 126 12.01 -21.07 -14.93
N ILE A 127 12.14 -21.76 -13.78
CA ILE A 127 11.91 -21.15 -12.47
C ILE A 127 12.90 -20.01 -12.22
N VAL A 128 14.17 -20.19 -12.55
CA VAL A 128 15.20 -19.16 -12.39
C VAL A 128 14.88 -17.93 -13.27
N GLU A 129 14.48 -18.13 -14.53
CA GLU A 129 14.07 -17.05 -15.42
C GLU A 129 12.86 -16.27 -14.87
N ASP A 130 11.83 -16.97 -14.39
CA ASP A 130 10.64 -16.36 -13.78
C ASP A 130 10.98 -15.58 -12.50
N LEU A 131 11.87 -16.12 -11.64
CA LEU A 131 12.31 -15.44 -10.43
C LEU A 131 13.17 -14.21 -10.72
N THR A 132 14.03 -14.27 -11.74
CA THR A 132 14.85 -13.14 -12.18
C THR A 132 13.98 -12.00 -12.69
N GLU A 133 13.02 -12.29 -13.58
CA GLU A 133 12.07 -11.31 -14.10
C GLU A 133 11.27 -10.64 -12.97
N LYS A 134 10.74 -11.44 -12.05
CA LYS A 134 10.03 -10.93 -10.88
C LYS A 134 10.92 -10.03 -10.00
N MET A 135 12.17 -10.41 -9.78
CA MET A 135 13.12 -9.64 -8.97
C MET A 135 13.46 -8.29 -9.61
N GLU A 136 13.69 -8.25 -10.92
CA GLU A 136 13.94 -7.00 -11.65
C GLU A 136 12.76 -6.03 -11.51
N CYS A 137 11.54 -6.48 -11.81
CA CYS A 137 10.34 -5.67 -11.66
C CYS A 137 10.10 -5.19 -10.22
N LEU A 138 10.38 -6.03 -9.22
CA LEU A 138 10.30 -5.64 -7.81
C LEU A 138 11.27 -4.50 -7.46
N LEU A 139 12.51 -4.58 -7.94
CA LEU A 139 13.52 -3.55 -7.71
C LEU A 139 13.15 -2.23 -8.40
N ASP A 140 12.62 -2.28 -9.62
CA ASP A 140 12.11 -1.12 -10.34
C ASP A 140 10.95 -0.45 -9.58
N ASP A 141 10.00 -1.24 -9.08
CA ASP A 141 8.87 -0.73 -8.29
C ASP A 141 9.35 -0.07 -7.00
N ILE A 142 10.34 -0.66 -6.30
CA ILE A 142 10.94 -0.05 -5.11
C ILE A 142 11.48 1.33 -5.45
N ILE A 143 12.31 1.45 -6.49
CA ILE A 143 12.96 2.70 -6.86
C ILE A 143 11.92 3.74 -7.28
N PHE A 144 10.99 3.37 -8.15
CA PHE A 144 9.99 4.27 -8.72
C PHE A 144 9.06 4.80 -7.63
N TYR A 145 8.40 3.91 -6.89
CA TYR A 145 7.42 4.30 -5.88
C TYR A 145 8.08 4.92 -4.65
N TYR A 146 9.29 4.52 -4.26
CA TYR A 146 10.03 5.22 -3.20
C TYR A 146 10.30 6.68 -3.57
N LYS A 147 10.80 6.95 -4.79
CA LYS A 147 11.04 8.33 -5.27
C LYS A 147 9.75 9.14 -5.30
N ARG A 148 8.66 8.57 -5.82
CA ARG A 148 7.32 9.17 -5.78
C ARG A 148 6.91 9.54 -4.36
N ASN A 149 7.00 8.59 -3.44
CA ASN A 149 6.57 8.78 -2.04
C ASN A 149 7.46 9.78 -1.29
N LEU A 150 8.76 9.84 -1.61
CA LEU A 150 9.67 10.85 -1.08
C LEU A 150 9.30 12.26 -1.55
N LYS A 151 8.96 12.43 -2.84
CA LYS A 151 8.50 13.72 -3.38
C LYS A 151 7.23 14.19 -2.68
N LEU A 152 6.23 13.33 -2.55
CA LEU A 152 4.97 13.66 -1.86
C LEU A 152 5.18 14.03 -0.38
N ARG A 153 6.08 13.35 0.32
CA ARG A 153 6.43 13.69 1.72
C ARG A 153 7.05 15.08 1.82
N ARG A 154 7.99 15.41 0.93
CA ARG A 154 8.64 16.74 0.89
C ARG A 154 7.64 17.86 0.59
N GLU A 155 6.74 17.66 -0.37
CA GLU A 155 5.68 18.62 -0.70
C GLU A 155 4.73 18.86 0.48
N LYS A 156 4.34 17.78 1.19
CA LYS A 156 3.51 17.90 2.40
C LYS A 156 4.23 18.67 3.51
N GLN A 157 5.52 18.42 3.71
CA GLN A 157 6.34 19.13 4.70
C GLN A 157 6.48 20.61 4.35
N SER A 158 6.80 20.94 3.10
CA SER A 158 6.90 22.33 2.63
C SER A 158 5.58 23.09 2.80
N LYS A 159 4.44 22.45 2.50
CA LYS A 159 3.10 23.04 2.76
C LYS A 159 2.84 23.27 4.25
N LYS A 160 3.29 22.36 5.12
CA LYS A 160 3.14 22.51 6.59
C LYS A 160 4.00 23.68 7.10
N GLU A 161 5.24 23.81 6.62
CA GLU A 161 6.14 24.92 6.94
C GLU A 161 5.56 26.26 6.46
N CYS A 162 5.04 26.32 5.22
CA CYS A 162 4.38 27.53 4.69
C CYS A 162 3.19 27.96 5.57
N LYS A 163 2.33 27.02 6.00
CA LYS A 163 1.23 27.30 6.94
C LYS A 163 1.71 27.85 8.29
N ILE A 164 2.82 27.33 8.83
CA ILE A 164 3.41 27.83 10.08
C ILE A 164 3.93 29.26 9.87
N CYS A 165 4.64 29.53 8.79
CA CYS A 165 5.13 30.87 8.45
C CYS A 165 3.98 31.88 8.30
N ASP A 166 2.88 31.49 7.64
CA ASP A 166 1.69 32.34 7.49
C ASP A 166 1.02 32.61 8.84
N CYS A 167 0.90 31.60 9.71
CA CYS A 167 0.38 31.78 11.07
C CYS A 167 1.24 32.75 11.89
N ILE A 168 2.58 32.58 11.86
CA ILE A 168 3.51 33.48 12.56
C ILE A 168 3.37 34.90 12.02
N ARG A 169 3.37 35.07 10.69
CA ARG A 169 3.19 36.37 10.04
C ARG A 169 1.89 37.04 10.47
N ASN A 170 0.76 36.32 10.41
CA ASN A 170 -0.55 36.85 10.80
C ASN A 170 -0.60 37.25 12.28
N PHE A 171 0.02 36.46 13.17
CA PHE A 171 0.15 36.82 14.58
C PHE A 171 0.93 38.12 14.78
N PHE A 172 2.09 38.25 14.14
CA PHE A 172 2.90 39.49 14.21
C PHE A 172 2.15 40.70 13.67
N PHE A 173 1.45 40.58 12.54
CA PHE A 173 0.63 41.66 11.99
C PHE A 173 -0.52 42.05 12.93
N SER A 174 -1.17 41.09 13.57
CA SER A 174 -2.22 41.36 14.57
C SER A 174 -1.67 42.09 15.79
N LEU A 175 -0.46 41.71 16.27
CA LEU A 175 0.19 42.34 17.41
C LEU A 175 0.63 43.78 17.11
N LEU A 176 1.24 44.01 15.93
CA LEU A 176 1.60 45.34 15.43
C LEU A 176 0.36 46.24 15.33
N ARG A 177 -0.74 45.72 14.80
CA ARG A 177 -1.99 46.46 14.67
C ARG A 177 -2.58 46.81 16.03
N TRP A 178 -2.52 45.90 17.01
CA TRP A 178 -2.90 46.19 18.39
C TRP A 178 -2.03 47.30 19.02
N PHE A 179 -0.72 47.25 18.79
CA PHE A 179 0.23 48.25 19.32
C PHE A 179 0.00 49.65 18.73
N TYR A 180 -0.33 49.75 17.44
CA TYR A 180 -0.57 51.02 16.75
C TYR A 180 -1.99 51.58 16.92
N ASP A 181 -3.02 50.73 16.87
CA ASP A 181 -4.42 51.18 16.84
C ASP A 181 -5.10 51.20 18.23
N GLY A 182 -4.41 50.73 19.28
CA GLY A 182 -4.86 50.80 20.69
C GLY A 182 -6.20 50.11 21.00
N THR A 183 -6.79 49.39 20.05
CA THR A 183 -8.13 48.82 20.15
C THR A 183 -8.08 47.30 19.96
N PRO A 184 -8.32 46.50 21.00
CA PRO A 184 -8.52 45.07 20.85
C PRO A 184 -9.90 44.85 20.22
N LYS A 185 -9.96 44.56 18.91
CA LYS A 185 -11.19 43.97 18.37
C LYS A 185 -11.35 42.57 18.97
N GLY A 186 -12.53 42.36 19.55
CA GLY A 186 -12.86 41.24 20.42
C GLY A 186 -12.47 39.87 19.88
N ARG A 187 -12.27 38.96 20.82
CA ARG A 187 -12.11 37.52 20.60
C ARG A 187 -13.13 37.04 19.57
N THR A 188 -12.69 36.78 18.35
CA THR A 188 -13.23 35.65 17.61
C THR A 188 -12.67 34.42 18.28
N SER A 189 -13.56 33.69 18.96
CA SER A 189 -13.32 32.39 19.55
C SER A 189 -12.72 31.43 18.53
N GLU A 190 -11.42 31.21 18.59
CA GLU A 190 -10.80 29.93 18.26
C GLU A 190 -9.34 29.90 18.76
N PRO A 191 -9.09 29.33 19.94
CA PRO A 191 -7.78 28.83 20.30
C PRO A 191 -7.88 27.32 20.45
N TYR A 192 -7.59 26.58 19.39
CA TYR A 192 -7.13 25.19 19.54
C TYR A 192 -5.92 24.99 18.64
N ILE A 193 -4.76 25.33 19.20
CA ILE A 193 -3.52 24.61 18.93
C ILE A 193 -3.77 23.19 19.47
N CYS A 194 -4.28 22.29 18.63
CA CYS A 194 -4.16 20.86 18.87
C CYS A 194 -2.80 20.44 18.32
N ILE A 195 -1.81 20.34 19.20
CA ILE A 195 -0.64 19.51 19.00
C ILE A 195 -0.93 18.21 19.74
N GLU A 196 -1.48 17.24 19.03
CA GLU A 196 -1.27 15.79 19.20
C GLU A 196 -1.21 15.15 17.81
#